data_AF-A0A7C2XR09-F1
#
_entry.id   AF-A0A7C2XR09-F1
#
_cell.length_a   1.000
_cell.length_b   1.000
_cell.length_c   1.000
_cell.angle_alpha   90.00
_cell.angle_beta   90.00
_cell.angle_gamma   90.00
#
_symmetry.space_group_name_H-M   'P 1'
#
loop_
_entity.id
_entity.type
_entity.pdbx_description
1 polymer ?
#
loop_
_entity_poly.entity_id
_entity_poly.type
_entity_poly.pdbx_seq_one_letter_code
_entity_poly.pdbx_strand_id
1 'polypeptide(L)'
;MQHKKTDFLVSFSWISTTLVIISSFLLLGVYLMITKLNVFSFVHNKLLKIKFLAEKLPEVGPNESFFILTRPKAMTKGWLISITAWSLDSLAVYIGFLAFNVDLGYLLTSQIYFTSLGYGILSLMPGGIGVTEGIADYLLVKQGLDLSIASSLVIFTRLTTLWFATIIGVIFTRFALKQKVNL
;
A
#
# COMPACT_ATOMS: atom_id res chain seq x y z
N MET A 1 27.15 16.80 -14.60
CA MET A 1 26.44 15.62 -14.03
C MET A 1 25.72 15.94 -12.71
N GLN A 2 26.27 16.74 -11.79
CA GLN A 2 25.60 17.12 -10.54
C GLN A 2 24.27 17.87 -10.73
N HIS A 3 24.20 18.83 -11.67
CA HIS A 3 22.98 19.60 -11.93
C HIS A 3 21.77 18.72 -12.32
N LYS A 4 22.01 17.69 -13.14
CA LYS A 4 20.97 16.75 -13.60
C LYS A 4 20.46 15.84 -12.47
N LYS A 5 21.30 15.57 -11.46
CA LYS A 5 20.96 14.75 -10.29
C LYS A 5 20.13 15.57 -9.29
N THR A 6 20.47 16.83 -9.06
CA THR A 6 19.68 17.75 -8.22
C THR A 6 18.31 18.03 -8.82
N ASP A 7 18.22 18.28 -10.13
CA ASP A 7 16.94 18.52 -10.81
C ASP A 7 16.03 17.28 -10.75
N PHE A 8 16.61 16.08 -10.83
CA PHE A 8 15.87 14.83 -10.68
C PHE A 8 15.36 14.63 -9.25
N LEU A 9 16.22 14.82 -8.23
CA LEU A 9 15.81 14.69 -6.83
C LEU A 9 14.67 15.65 -6.48
N VAL A 10 14.71 16.87 -7.02
CA VAL A 10 13.63 17.84 -6.90
C VAL A 10 12.39 17.36 -7.66
N SER A 11 12.49 16.92 -8.92
CA SER A 11 11.33 16.40 -9.66
C SER A 11 10.70 15.18 -8.99
N PHE A 12 11.52 14.30 -8.41
CA PHE A 12 11.10 13.09 -7.72
C PHE A 12 10.40 13.43 -6.40
N SER A 13 10.90 14.42 -5.66
CA SER A 13 10.23 14.91 -4.45
C SER A 13 8.88 15.54 -4.77
N TRP A 14 8.73 16.23 -5.90
CA TRP A 14 7.42 16.71 -6.36
C TRP A 14 6.47 15.56 -6.68
N ILE A 15 6.91 14.54 -7.41
CA ILE A 15 6.07 13.37 -7.75
C ILE A 15 5.57 12.67 -6.48
N SER A 16 6.46 12.34 -5.54
CA SER A 16 6.05 11.71 -4.28
C SER A 16 5.11 12.61 -3.48
N THR A 17 5.34 13.92 -3.46
CA THR A 17 4.49 14.87 -2.75
C THR A 17 3.09 14.93 -3.35
N THR A 18 2.97 14.94 -4.68
CA THR A 18 1.65 14.91 -5.35
C THR A 18 0.88 13.65 -5.04
N LEU A 19 1.54 12.48 -5.01
CA LEU A 19 0.91 11.22 -4.62
C LEU A 19 0.42 11.23 -3.16
N VAL A 20 1.21 11.79 -2.25
CA VAL A 20 0.82 11.96 -0.84
C VAL A 20 -0.40 12.86 -0.71
N ILE A 21 -0.45 13.97 -1.46
CA ILE A 21 -1.59 14.88 -1.47
C ILE A 21 -2.85 14.16 -1.98
N ILE A 22 -2.76 13.50 -3.13
CA ILE A 22 -3.90 12.78 -3.74
C ILE A 22 -4.42 11.69 -2.78
N SER A 23 -3.53 10.88 -2.21
CA SER A 23 -3.91 9.83 -1.27
C SER A 23 -4.50 10.39 0.02
N SER A 24 -3.97 11.50 0.54
CA SER A 24 -4.53 12.18 1.73
C SER A 24 -5.94 12.70 1.49
N PHE A 25 -6.18 13.33 0.34
CA PHE A 25 -7.52 13.77 -0.06
C PHE A 25 -8.49 12.59 -0.22
N LEU A 26 -8.03 11.50 -0.82
CA LEU A 26 -8.84 10.28 -0.99
C LEU A 26 -9.21 9.66 0.36
N LEU A 27 -8.25 9.54 1.29
CA LEU A 27 -8.49 9.01 2.63
C LEU A 27 -9.41 9.93 3.45
N LEU A 28 -9.27 11.24 3.32
CA LEU A 28 -10.19 12.21 3.93
C LEU A 28 -11.61 12.06 3.36
N GLY A 29 -11.75 11.92 2.05
CA GLY A 29 -13.03 11.67 1.39
C GLY A 29 -13.70 10.39 1.89
N VAL A 30 -12.94 9.30 2.01
CA VAL A 30 -13.42 8.02 2.58
C VAL A 30 -13.82 8.18 4.04
N TYR A 31 -13.01 8.87 4.85
CA TYR A 31 -13.33 9.15 6.25
C TYR A 31 -14.64 9.95 6.41
N LEU A 32 -14.83 11.00 5.60
CA LEU A 32 -16.05 11.80 5.60
C LEU A 32 -17.27 10.98 5.13
N MET A 33 -17.10 10.14 4.11
CA MET A 33 -18.15 9.25 3.62
C MET A 33 -18.61 8.25 4.69
N ILE A 34 -17.67 7.71 5.46
CA ILE A 34 -17.94 6.73 6.53
C ILE A 34 -18.59 7.41 7.75
N THR A 35 -18.11 8.59 8.13
CA THR A 35 -18.61 9.30 9.33
C THR A 35 -19.93 10.02 9.09
N LYS A 36 -20.24 10.42 7.85
CA LYS A 36 -21.50 11.05 7.47
C LYS A 36 -22.48 9.98 6.95
N LEU A 37 -23.39 9.54 7.83
CA LEU A 37 -24.47 8.59 7.49
C LEU A 37 -25.28 8.99 6.24
N ASN A 38 -25.44 10.29 5.99
CA ASN A 38 -26.15 10.81 4.81
C ASN A 38 -25.42 10.56 3.49
N VAL A 39 -24.07 10.61 3.49
CA VAL A 39 -23.27 10.32 2.28
C VAL A 39 -23.24 8.82 2.06
N PHE A 40 -23.09 8.05 3.14
CA PHE A 40 -23.15 6.59 3.08
C PHE A 40 -24.49 6.09 2.51
N SER A 41 -25.62 6.58 3.02
CA SER A 41 -26.95 6.18 2.52
C SER A 41 -27.21 6.65 1.08
N PHE A 42 -26.71 7.82 0.69
CA PHE A 42 -26.77 8.30 -0.69
C PHE A 42 -26.02 7.37 -1.65
N VAL A 43 -24.79 6.96 -1.29
CA VAL A 43 -23.99 6.05 -2.11
C VAL A 43 -24.61 4.66 -2.15
N HIS A 44 -25.05 4.12 -1.00
CA HIS A 44 -25.74 2.83 -0.92
C HIS A 44 -26.96 2.77 -1.85
N ASN A 45 -27.82 3.79 -1.80
CA ASN A 45 -29.02 3.88 -2.65
C ASN A 45 -28.68 3.99 -4.15
N LYS A 46 -27.52 4.58 -4.49
CA LYS A 46 -27.06 4.69 -5.88
C LYS A 46 -26.43 3.38 -6.37
N LEU A 47 -25.71 2.66 -5.50
CA LEU A 47 -25.11 1.35 -5.80
C LEU A 47 -26.18 0.27 -6.01
N LEU A 48 -27.25 0.26 -5.21
CA LEU A 48 -28.37 -0.68 -5.37
C LEU A 48 -29.15 -0.51 -6.69
N LYS A 49 -29.04 0.64 -7.36
CA LYS A 49 -29.64 0.85 -8.70
C LYS A 49 -28.90 0.11 -9.81
N ILE A 50 -27.67 -0.33 -9.56
CA ILE A 50 -26.87 -1.08 -10.54
C ILE A 50 -27.18 -2.57 -10.35
N LYS A 51 -27.92 -3.17 -11.30
CA LYS A 51 -28.35 -4.58 -11.24
C LYS A 51 -27.23 -5.56 -10.89
N PHE A 52 -26.03 -5.37 -11.45
CA PHE A 52 -24.86 -6.23 -11.19
C PHE A 52 -24.34 -6.14 -9.73
N LEU A 53 -24.41 -4.97 -9.11
CA LEU A 53 -23.99 -4.80 -7.72
C LEU A 53 -25.11 -5.20 -6.75
N ALA A 54 -26.36 -4.94 -7.10
CA ALA A 54 -27.51 -5.31 -6.27
C ALA A 54 -27.56 -6.81 -5.96
N GLU A 55 -27.14 -7.66 -6.91
CA GLU A 55 -27.08 -9.11 -6.74
C GLU A 55 -25.90 -9.60 -5.87
N LYS A 56 -24.81 -8.83 -5.79
CA LYS A 56 -23.59 -9.17 -5.03
C LYS A 56 -23.48 -8.46 -3.68
N LEU A 57 -24.29 -7.43 -3.46
CA LEU A 57 -24.34 -6.74 -2.18
C LEU A 57 -25.04 -7.66 -1.17
N PRO A 58 -24.44 -7.90 0.01
CA PRO A 58 -25.15 -8.58 1.08
C PRO A 58 -26.45 -7.81 1.39
N GLU A 59 -27.57 -8.51 1.59
CA GLU A 59 -28.82 -7.89 2.08
C GLU A 59 -28.62 -7.18 3.43
N VAL A 60 -27.57 -7.55 4.15
CA VAL A 60 -27.16 -6.94 5.40
C VAL A 60 -26.44 -5.62 5.11
N GLY A 61 -27.10 -4.50 5.43
CA GLY A 61 -26.48 -3.18 5.51
C GLY A 61 -25.30 -3.12 6.49
N PRO A 62 -24.72 -1.94 6.76
CA PRO A 62 -23.60 -1.81 7.69
C PRO A 62 -23.93 -2.51 9.02
N ASN A 63 -23.21 -3.60 9.31
CA ASN A 63 -23.43 -4.41 10.49
C ASN A 63 -22.80 -3.74 11.73
N GLU A 64 -23.09 -4.25 12.92
CA GLU A 64 -22.54 -3.69 14.16
C GLU A 64 -21.00 -3.60 14.14
N SER A 65 -20.33 -4.57 13.51
CA SER A 65 -18.88 -4.57 13.32
C SER A 65 -18.40 -3.35 12.52
N PHE A 66 -19.10 -2.97 11.44
CA PHE A 66 -18.79 -1.77 10.67
C PHE A 66 -18.86 -0.52 11.54
N PHE A 67 -19.90 -0.38 12.37
CA PHE A 67 -20.02 0.77 13.27
C PHE A 67 -18.95 0.79 14.36
N ILE A 68 -18.53 -0.37 14.87
CA ILE A 68 -17.46 -0.47 15.88
C ILE A 68 -16.12 -0.04 15.31
N LEU A 69 -15.76 -0.51 14.11
CA LEU A 69 -14.49 -0.19 13.45
C LEU A 69 -14.39 1.27 13.02
N THR A 70 -15.53 1.89 12.71
CA THR A 70 -15.60 3.28 12.24
C THR A 70 -15.74 4.30 13.37
N ARG A 71 -15.78 3.85 14.65
CA ARG A 71 -15.69 4.76 15.80
C ARG A 71 -14.35 5.50 15.78
N PRO A 72 -14.32 6.81 16.07
CA PRO A 72 -13.08 7.60 16.07
C PRO A 72 -11.97 6.98 16.92
N LYS A 73 -12.30 6.44 18.10
CA LYS A 73 -11.32 5.76 18.99
C LYS A 73 -10.72 4.49 18.38
N ALA A 74 -11.50 3.72 17.62
CA ALA A 74 -11.03 2.51 16.96
C ALA A 74 -10.16 2.88 15.75
N MET A 75 -10.61 3.85 14.96
CA MET A 75 -9.85 4.38 13.83
C MET A 75 -8.50 4.95 14.27
N THR A 76 -8.45 5.84 15.26
CA THR A 76 -7.17 6.44 15.69
C THR A 76 -6.17 5.40 16.18
N LYS A 77 -6.63 4.38 16.93
CA LYS A 77 -5.78 3.25 17.32
C LYS A 77 -5.26 2.48 16.11
N GLY A 78 -6.14 2.18 15.14
CA GLY A 78 -5.76 1.52 13.89
C GLY A 78 -4.72 2.32 13.10
N TRP A 79 -4.90 3.64 13.01
CA TRP A 79 -3.94 4.54 12.38
C TRP A 79 -2.57 4.52 13.05
N LEU A 80 -2.52 4.59 14.38
CA LEU A 80 -1.25 4.51 15.13
C LEU A 80 -0.53 3.19 14.87
N ILE A 81 -1.25 2.06 14.97
CA ILE A 81 -0.69 0.73 14.70
C ILE A 81 -0.17 0.65 13.26
N SER A 82 -0.95 1.17 12.30
CA SER A 82 -0.58 1.20 10.89
C SER A 82 0.70 2.01 10.66
N ILE A 83 0.79 3.24 11.17
CA ILE A 83 1.98 4.09 11.01
C ILE A 83 3.22 3.40 11.59
N THR A 84 3.10 2.78 12.76
CA THR A 84 4.22 2.02 13.36
C THR A 84 4.63 0.83 12.50
N ALA A 85 3.66 0.05 12.01
CA ALA A 85 3.94 -1.10 11.15
C ALA A 85 4.63 -0.69 9.83
N TRP A 86 4.13 0.34 9.15
CA TRP A 86 4.72 0.84 7.90
C TRP A 86 6.12 1.45 8.12
N SER A 87 6.35 2.07 9.28
CA SER A 87 7.67 2.58 9.63
C SER A 87 8.69 1.44 9.79
N LEU A 88 8.32 0.37 10.50
CA LEU A 88 9.14 -0.83 10.64
C LEU A 88 9.38 -1.52 9.28
N ASP A 89 8.36 -1.59 8.44
CA ASP A 89 8.47 -2.14 7.08
C ASP A 89 9.49 -1.35 6.24
N SER A 90 9.39 -0.01 6.23
CA SER A 90 10.35 0.83 5.51
C SER A 90 11.77 0.75 6.07
N LEU A 91 11.92 0.54 7.38
CA LEU A 91 13.21 0.30 8.01
C LEU A 91 13.82 -1.03 7.57
N ALA A 92 13.02 -2.09 7.48
CA ALA A 92 13.47 -3.38 6.96
C ALA A 92 13.93 -3.27 5.50
N VAL A 93 13.20 -2.52 4.67
CA VAL A 93 13.61 -2.22 3.29
C VAL A 93 14.95 -1.49 3.26
N TYR A 94 15.16 -0.47 4.08
CA TYR A 94 16.44 0.24 4.17
C TYR A 94 17.60 -0.66 4.61
N ILE A 95 17.38 -1.55 5.59
CA ILE A 95 18.39 -2.54 5.98
C ILE A 95 18.70 -3.49 4.81
N GLY A 96 17.69 -3.86 4.01
CA GLY A 96 17.86 -4.62 2.78
C GLY A 96 18.76 -3.93 1.76
N PHE A 97 18.63 -2.60 1.60
CA PHE A 97 19.51 -1.80 0.76
C PHE A 97 20.97 -1.86 1.25
N LEU A 98 21.18 -1.69 2.56
CA LEU A 98 22.50 -1.79 3.17
C LEU A 98 23.13 -3.17 2.97
N ALA A 99 22.34 -4.25 3.03
CA ALA A 99 22.82 -5.61 2.77
C ALA A 99 23.37 -5.81 1.35
N PHE A 100 22.90 -5.00 0.38
CA PHE A 100 23.39 -4.98 -1.00
C PHE A 100 24.54 -3.97 -1.20
N ASN A 101 25.10 -3.40 -0.13
CA ASN A 101 26.08 -2.31 -0.16
C ASN A 101 25.58 -1.05 -0.90
N VAL A 102 24.27 -0.83 -0.88
CA VAL A 102 23.63 0.38 -1.44
C VAL A 102 23.19 1.26 -0.28
N ASP A 103 23.85 2.40 -0.09
CA ASP A 103 23.41 3.42 0.88
C ASP A 103 22.93 4.68 0.16
N LEU A 104 21.61 4.82 0.06
CA LEU A 104 20.94 6.03 -0.43
C LEU A 104 20.41 6.90 0.71
N GLY A 105 20.62 6.50 1.96
CA GLY A 105 19.95 7.04 3.14
C GLY A 105 18.50 6.56 3.31
N TYR A 106 18.05 6.53 4.57
CA TYR A 106 16.72 6.02 4.95
C TYR A 106 15.57 6.80 4.29
N LEU A 107 15.66 8.13 4.23
CA LEU A 107 14.59 8.97 3.68
C LEU A 107 14.38 8.72 2.17
N LEU A 108 15.46 8.68 1.40
CA LEU A 108 15.35 8.46 -0.05
C LEU A 108 14.90 7.03 -0.36
N THR A 109 15.42 6.05 0.40
CA THR A 109 15.03 4.64 0.26
C THR A 109 13.54 4.43 0.55
N SER A 110 13.05 4.96 1.67
CA SER A 110 11.63 4.90 2.04
C SER A 110 10.75 5.64 1.02
N GLN A 111 11.20 6.80 0.51
CA GLN A 111 10.48 7.54 -0.52
C GLN A 111 10.36 6.75 -1.83
N ILE A 112 11.43 6.11 -2.30
CA ILE A 112 11.41 5.23 -3.49
C ILE A 112 10.44 4.07 -3.26
N TYR A 113 10.55 3.41 -2.10
CA TYR A 113 9.68 2.29 -1.72
C TYR A 113 8.20 2.68 -1.71
N PHE A 114 7.80 3.69 -0.95
CA PHE A 114 6.40 4.10 -0.85
C PHE A 114 5.85 4.69 -2.15
N THR A 115 6.67 5.41 -2.93
CA THR A 115 6.25 5.92 -4.24
C THR A 115 5.94 4.76 -5.19
N SER A 116 6.81 3.75 -5.25
CA SER A 116 6.62 2.57 -6.09
C SER A 116 5.38 1.75 -5.68
N LEU A 117 5.14 1.60 -4.37
CA LEU A 117 3.92 0.99 -3.82
C LEU A 117 2.67 1.80 -4.19
N GLY A 118 2.73 3.13 -4.08
CA GLY A 118 1.63 4.02 -4.44
C GLY A 118 1.21 3.86 -5.89
N TYR A 119 2.15 3.84 -6.82
CA TYR A 119 1.86 3.57 -8.24
C TYR A 119 1.30 2.15 -8.46
N GLY A 120 1.79 1.16 -7.73
CA GLY A 120 1.23 -0.20 -7.75
C GLY A 120 -0.24 -0.22 -7.35
N ILE A 121 -0.60 0.47 -6.27
CA ILE A 121 -2.00 0.59 -5.80
C ILE A 121 -2.85 1.31 -6.86
N LEU A 122 -2.36 2.41 -7.43
CA LEU A 122 -3.08 3.17 -8.45
C LEU A 122 -3.30 2.38 -9.75
N SER A 123 -2.46 1.39 -10.04
CA SER A 123 -2.64 0.52 -11.21
C SER A 123 -3.79 -0.48 -11.07
N LEU A 124 -4.30 -0.69 -9.84
CA LEU A 124 -5.31 -1.71 -9.51
C LEU A 124 -4.89 -3.14 -9.86
N MET A 125 -3.60 -3.37 -10.12
CA MET A 125 -3.07 -4.71 -10.32
C MET A 125 -3.01 -5.47 -8.99
N PRO A 126 -3.40 -6.76 -8.96
CA PRO A 126 -3.32 -7.55 -7.75
C PRO A 126 -1.87 -7.60 -7.25
N GLY A 127 -1.65 -7.14 -6.00
CA GLY A 127 -0.32 -7.03 -5.40
C GLY A 127 0.61 -5.98 -6.02
N GLY A 128 0.15 -5.19 -6.98
CA GLY A 128 0.98 -4.21 -7.70
C GLY A 128 2.10 -4.85 -8.52
N ILE A 129 1.91 -6.11 -8.97
CA ILE A 129 2.91 -6.89 -9.71
C ILE A 129 3.21 -6.21 -11.05
N GLY A 130 4.49 -6.12 -11.39
CA GLY A 130 5.02 -5.50 -12.61
C GLY A 130 5.14 -3.98 -12.49
N VAL A 131 4.10 -3.30 -11.99
CA VAL A 131 4.09 -1.83 -11.91
C VAL A 131 5.00 -1.33 -10.80
N THR A 132 4.89 -1.86 -9.59
CA THR A 132 5.74 -1.39 -8.49
C THR A 132 7.20 -1.75 -8.74
N GLU A 133 7.49 -2.93 -9.28
CA GLU A 133 8.85 -3.30 -9.65
C GLU A 133 9.42 -2.35 -10.70
N GLY A 134 8.68 -2.11 -11.78
CA GLY A 134 9.14 -1.21 -12.85
C GLY A 134 9.35 0.23 -12.39
N ILE A 135 8.47 0.75 -11.52
CA ILE A 135 8.65 2.09 -10.94
C ILE A 135 9.86 2.12 -10.00
N ALA A 136 10.04 1.12 -9.14
CA ALA A 136 11.18 1.05 -8.24
C ALA A 136 12.51 0.97 -9.02
N ASP A 137 12.58 0.09 -10.03
CA ASP A 137 13.76 -0.04 -10.91
C ASP A 137 14.05 1.27 -11.65
N TYR A 138 13.03 1.91 -12.22
CA TYR A 138 13.17 3.20 -12.87
C TYR A 138 13.77 4.25 -11.92
N LEU A 139 13.24 4.35 -10.69
CA LEU A 139 13.69 5.32 -9.70
C LEU A 139 15.12 5.03 -9.22
N LEU A 140 15.48 3.77 -9.02
CA LEU A 140 16.82 3.35 -8.59
C LEU A 140 17.86 3.56 -9.68
N VAL A 141 17.56 3.19 -10.94
CA VAL A 141 18.44 3.45 -12.08
C VAL A 141 18.69 4.95 -12.25
N LYS A 142 17.67 5.78 -12.00
CA LYS A 142 17.84 7.24 -11.99
C LYS A 142 18.73 7.76 -10.87
N GLN A 143 18.84 7.04 -9.74
CA GLN A 143 19.82 7.35 -8.69
C GLN A 143 21.26 6.93 -9.07
N GLY A 144 21.43 6.24 -10.20
CA GLY A 144 22.72 5.81 -10.73
C GLY A 144 23.05 4.35 -10.45
N LEU A 145 22.09 3.56 -9.99
CA LEU A 145 22.28 2.11 -9.87
C LEU A 145 22.23 1.45 -11.25
N ASP A 146 23.01 0.38 -11.42
CA ASP A 146 22.83 -0.51 -12.56
C ASP A 146 21.48 -1.23 -12.47
N LEU A 147 20.84 -1.47 -13.62
CA LEU A 147 19.53 -2.13 -13.68
C LEU A 147 19.57 -3.51 -13.00
N SER A 148 20.67 -4.26 -13.16
CA SER A 148 20.81 -5.58 -12.53
C SER A 148 20.77 -5.48 -11.00
N ILE A 149 21.42 -4.46 -10.43
CA ILE A 149 21.44 -4.25 -8.97
C ILE A 149 20.06 -3.76 -8.51
N ALA A 150 19.48 -2.79 -9.22
CA ALA A 150 18.16 -2.25 -8.91
C ALA A 150 17.09 -3.36 -8.89
N SER A 151 16.98 -4.16 -9.95
CA SER A 151 15.99 -5.24 -10.04
C SER A 151 16.22 -6.32 -8.98
N SER A 152 17.48 -6.67 -8.70
CA SER A 152 17.79 -7.63 -7.64
C SER A 152 17.33 -7.14 -6.27
N LEU A 153 17.55 -5.87 -5.98
CA LEU A 153 17.14 -5.21 -4.75
C LEU A 153 15.61 -5.16 -4.61
N VAL A 154 14.92 -4.80 -5.69
CA VAL A 154 13.46 -4.74 -5.74
C VAL A 154 12.83 -6.12 -5.55
N ILE A 155 13.34 -7.15 -6.22
CA ILE A 155 12.87 -8.52 -6.03
C ILE A 155 13.13 -8.98 -4.59
N PHE A 156 14.32 -8.71 -4.04
CA PHE A 156 14.65 -9.06 -2.66
C PHE A 156 13.69 -8.43 -1.65
N THR A 157 13.45 -7.12 -1.76
CA THR A 157 12.52 -6.41 -0.86
C THR A 157 11.10 -6.94 -1.00
N ARG A 158 10.64 -7.22 -2.22
CA ARG A 158 9.31 -7.80 -2.47
C ARG A 158 9.13 -9.19 -1.87
N LEU A 159 10.16 -10.03 -1.96
CA LEU A 159 10.14 -11.36 -1.37
C LEU A 159 10.04 -11.31 0.14
N THR A 160 10.74 -10.38 0.79
CA THR A 160 10.79 -10.27 2.25
C THR A 160 9.57 -9.57 2.85
N THR A 161 8.97 -8.58 2.17
CA THR A 161 7.84 -7.83 2.72
C THR A 161 6.48 -8.43 2.36
N LEU A 162 6.26 -8.79 1.09
CA LEU A 162 4.95 -9.19 0.59
C LEU A 162 4.82 -10.72 0.45
N TRP A 163 5.74 -11.35 -0.26
CA TRP A 163 5.59 -12.78 -0.60
C TRP A 163 5.81 -13.69 0.60
N PHE A 164 6.73 -13.33 1.51
CA PHE A 164 6.91 -14.05 2.77
C PHE A 164 5.61 -14.11 3.59
N ALA A 165 4.98 -12.96 3.84
CA ALA A 165 3.71 -12.89 4.57
C ALA A 165 2.59 -13.65 3.84
N THR A 166 2.55 -13.58 2.51
CA THR A 166 1.56 -14.29 1.68
C THR A 166 1.69 -15.81 1.82
N ILE A 167 2.91 -16.34 1.77
CA ILE A 167 3.17 -17.79 1.93
C ILE A 167 2.71 -18.26 3.30
N ILE A 168 3.06 -17.52 4.36
CA ILE A 168 2.60 -17.82 5.72
C ILE A 168 1.07 -17.84 5.77
N GLY A 169 0.41 -16.81 5.23
CA GLY A 169 -1.04 -16.73 5.17
C GLY A 169 -1.69 -17.95 4.47
N VAL A 170 -1.14 -18.38 3.34
CA VAL A 170 -1.63 -19.55 2.59
C VAL A 170 -1.47 -20.84 3.41
N ILE A 171 -0.31 -21.02 4.06
CA ILE A 171 -0.04 -22.20 4.90
C ILE A 171 -1.03 -22.27 6.05
N PHE A 172 -1.18 -21.19 6.82
CA PHE A 172 -2.09 -21.14 7.97
C PHE A 172 -3.55 -21.28 7.55
N THR A 173 -3.96 -20.70 6.43
CA THR A 173 -5.33 -20.84 5.90
C THR A 173 -5.64 -22.30 5.58
N ARG A 174 -4.71 -23.04 4.97
CA ARG A 174 -4.92 -24.48 4.72
C ARG A 174 -5.07 -25.28 6.01
N PHE A 175 -4.30 -24.97 7.05
CA PHE A 175 -4.44 -25.62 8.36
C PHE A 175 -5.78 -25.30 9.02
N ALA A 176 -6.19 -24.03 9.03
CA ALA A 176 -7.46 -23.60 9.61
C ALA A 176 -8.67 -24.24 8.91
N LEU A 177 -8.64 -24.33 7.58
CA LEU A 177 -9.73 -24.96 6.82
C LEU A 177 -9.83 -26.46 7.08
N LYS A 178 -8.69 -27.17 7.21
CA LYS A 178 -8.70 -28.60 7.61
C LYS A 178 -9.33 -28.81 8.99
N GLN A 179 -9.09 -27.90 9.94
CA GLN A 179 -9.64 -28.00 11.29
C GLN A 179 -11.16 -27.81 11.31
N LYS A 180 -11.70 -26.93 10.46
CA LYS A 180 -13.14 -26.66 10.34
C LYS A 180 -13.92 -27.76 9.63
N VAL A 181 -13.27 -28.57 8.79
CA VAL A 181 -13.87 -29.71 8.09
C VAL A 181 -13.92 -30.98 8.97
N ASN A 182 -13.10 -31.03 10.02
CA ASN A 182 -13.03 -32.14 10.97
C ASN A 182 -13.87 -31.91 12.25
N LEU A 183 -14.72 -30.87 12.27
CA LEU A 183 -15.71 -30.57 13.31
C LEU A 183 -17.11 -30.72 12.72
#